data_AF-A0A2H0Z0K7-F1
#
_entry.id   AF-A0A2H0Z0K7-F1
#
_cell.length_a   1.000
_cell.length_b   1.000
_cell.length_c   1.000
_cell.angle_alpha   90.00
_cell.angle_beta   90.00
_cell.angle_gamma   90.00
#
_symmetry.space_group_name_H-M   'P 1'
#
loop_
_entity.id
_entity.type
_entity.pdbx_description
1 polymer ?
#
loop_
_entity_poly.entity_id
_entity_poly.type
_entity_poly.pdbx_seq_one_letter_code
_entity_poly.pdbx_strand_id
1 'polypeptide(L)'
;MPVDEKKLFSEFTTQLEDAADGVAIHSSDVNFPPAVKESDIRNWEADISAKREAYDKAKVISDGLHDAYEKVFKEYQAKFSSVCTSLYGFHGKQNPIVADYGLKPYKKTGKTGPRVKKAN
;
A
#
# COMPACT_ATOMS: atom_id res chain seq x y z
N MET A 1 -7.60 4.44 -6.56
CA MET A 1 -6.82 5.28 -7.50
C MET A 1 -7.20 6.72 -7.26
N PRO A 2 -6.30 7.69 -7.49
CA PRO A 2 -6.64 9.10 -7.57
C PRO A 2 -7.78 9.31 -8.58
N VAL A 3 -8.70 10.23 -8.27
CA VAL A 3 -9.87 10.52 -9.12
C VAL A 3 -9.43 11.00 -10.51
N ASP A 4 -8.31 11.72 -10.57
CA ASP A 4 -7.77 12.31 -11.80
C ASP A 4 -7.33 11.25 -12.83
N GLU A 5 -6.76 10.13 -12.38
CA GLU A 5 -6.31 9.05 -13.27
C GLU A 5 -7.46 8.26 -13.92
N LYS A 6 -8.63 8.22 -13.28
CA LYS A 6 -9.84 7.62 -13.87
C LYS A 6 -10.42 8.50 -14.96
N LYS A 7 -10.45 9.80 -14.70
CA LYS A 7 -10.96 10.79 -15.64
C LYS A 7 -10.08 10.85 -16.89
N LEU A 8 -8.76 10.93 -16.72
CA LEU A 8 -7.79 10.93 -17.82
C LEU A 8 -7.89 9.67 -18.70
N PHE A 9 -8.06 8.49 -18.07
CA PHE A 9 -8.25 7.25 -18.81
C PHE A 9 -9.52 7.29 -19.67
N SER A 10 -10.65 7.68 -19.07
CA SER A 10 -11.93 7.76 -19.78
C SER A 10 -11.90 8.78 -20.92
N GLU A 11 -11.29 9.94 -20.70
CA GLU A 11 -11.16 10.96 -21.75
C GLU A 11 -10.32 10.43 -22.92
N PHE A 12 -9.23 9.71 -22.64
CA PHE A 12 -8.36 9.17 -23.67
C PHE A 12 -9.02 8.02 -24.45
N THR A 13 -9.75 7.12 -23.81
CA THR A 13 -10.47 6.05 -24.52
C THR A 13 -11.55 6.63 -25.43
N THR A 14 -12.29 7.64 -24.98
CA THR A 14 -13.26 8.34 -25.83
C THR A 14 -12.60 9.05 -27.02
N GLN A 15 -11.43 9.67 -26.82
CA GLN A 15 -10.67 10.24 -27.95
C GLN A 15 -10.25 9.19 -28.98
N LEU A 16 -9.90 7.98 -28.55
CA LEU A 16 -9.57 6.88 -29.46
C LEU A 16 -10.81 6.37 -30.20
N GLU A 17 -11.96 6.28 -29.53
CA GLU A 17 -13.24 5.92 -30.15
C GLU A 17 -13.64 6.94 -31.22
N ASP A 18 -13.65 8.23 -30.87
CA ASP A 18 -13.97 9.33 -31.79
C ASP A 18 -13.03 9.35 -32.99
N ALA A 19 -11.73 9.09 -32.76
CA ALA A 19 -10.74 9.01 -33.83
C ALA A 19 -10.99 7.80 -34.75
N ALA A 20 -11.29 6.62 -34.19
CA ALA A 20 -11.60 5.44 -34.98
C ALA A 20 -12.87 5.64 -35.83
N ASP A 21 -13.93 6.21 -35.24
CA ASP A 21 -15.17 6.55 -35.94
C ASP A 21 -14.93 7.56 -37.06
N GLY A 22 -14.12 8.59 -36.81
CA GLY A 22 -13.73 9.56 -37.83
C GLY A 22 -12.97 8.91 -39.00
N VAL A 23 -12.06 7.97 -38.72
CA VAL A 23 -11.35 7.21 -39.77
C VAL A 23 -12.32 6.34 -40.57
N ALA A 24 -13.26 5.67 -39.90
CA ALA A 24 -14.25 4.84 -40.59
C ALA A 24 -15.08 5.64 -41.62
N ILE A 25 -15.47 6.87 -41.26
CA ILE A 25 -16.27 7.75 -42.11
C ILE A 25 -15.45 8.34 -43.26
N HIS A 26 -14.21 8.77 -42.98
CA HIS A 26 -13.41 9.58 -43.91
C HIS A 26 -12.31 8.80 -44.65
N SER A 27 -12.17 7.49 -44.41
CA SER A 27 -11.12 6.65 -45.01
C SER A 27 -11.09 6.64 -46.55
N SER A 28 -12.23 6.96 -47.20
CA SER A 28 -12.35 7.04 -48.66
C SER A 28 -12.05 8.43 -49.25
N ASP A 29 -11.76 9.43 -48.42
CA ASP A 29 -11.55 10.81 -48.87
C ASP A 29 -10.28 10.96 -49.72
N VAL A 30 -10.33 11.87 -50.70
CA VAL A 30 -9.18 12.17 -51.57
C VAL A 30 -8.06 12.79 -50.73
N ASN A 31 -6.88 12.17 -50.75
CA ASN A 31 -5.72 12.48 -49.91
C ASN A 31 -5.81 12.02 -48.45
N PHE A 32 -6.72 11.10 -48.10
CA PHE A 32 -6.71 10.49 -46.77
C PHE A 32 -5.37 9.76 -46.51
N PRO A 33 -4.73 9.93 -45.33
CA PRO A 33 -3.46 9.29 -45.02
C PRO A 33 -3.58 7.75 -44.97
N PRO A 34 -2.94 6.98 -45.87
CA PRO A 34 -3.11 5.51 -45.93
C PRO A 34 -2.45 4.77 -44.75
N ALA A 35 -1.60 5.47 -43.99
CA ALA A 35 -0.98 4.94 -42.79
C ALA A 35 -1.93 4.90 -41.58
N VAL A 36 -3.03 5.67 -41.62
CA VAL A 36 -4.01 5.71 -40.52
C VAL A 36 -5.07 4.66 -40.77
N LYS A 37 -5.18 3.69 -39.86
CA LYS A 37 -6.16 2.59 -39.95
C LYS A 37 -7.05 2.57 -38.72
N GLU A 38 -8.36 2.47 -38.94
CA GLU A 38 -9.34 2.30 -37.87
C GLU A 38 -8.99 1.11 -36.97
N SER A 39 -8.60 -0.03 -37.58
CA SER A 39 -8.23 -1.24 -36.85
C SER A 39 -7.12 -1.01 -35.84
N ASP A 40 -6.15 -0.15 -36.16
CA ASP A 40 -5.00 0.10 -35.29
C ASP A 40 -5.44 0.91 -34.07
N ILE A 41 -6.27 1.94 -34.27
CA ILE A 41 -6.81 2.78 -33.20
C ILE A 41 -7.73 1.97 -32.27
N ARG A 42 -8.60 1.13 -32.83
CA ARG A 42 -9.44 0.20 -32.05
C ARG A 42 -8.61 -0.80 -31.25
N ASN A 43 -7.52 -1.30 -31.83
CA ASN A 43 -6.61 -2.19 -31.10
C ASN A 43 -5.90 -1.47 -29.95
N TRP A 44 -5.55 -0.19 -30.11
CA TRP A 44 -4.94 0.59 -29.02
C TRP A 44 -5.92 0.83 -27.88
N GLU A 45 -7.18 1.14 -28.19
CA GLU A 45 -8.25 1.26 -27.18
C GLU A 45 -8.44 -0.06 -26.42
N ALA A 46 -8.59 -1.17 -27.15
CA ALA A 46 -8.77 -2.48 -26.52
C ALA A 46 -7.56 -2.89 -25.65
N ASP A 47 -6.33 -2.63 -26.11
CA ASP A 47 -5.11 -2.94 -25.38
C ASP A 47 -4.98 -2.11 -24.08
N ILE A 48 -5.27 -0.80 -24.13
CA ILE A 48 -5.18 0.05 -22.94
C ILE A 48 -6.29 -0.28 -21.94
N SER A 49 -7.50 -0.60 -22.41
CA SER A 49 -8.62 -1.06 -21.60
C SER A 49 -8.32 -2.39 -20.92
N ALA A 50 -7.75 -3.36 -21.63
CA ALA A 50 -7.34 -4.64 -21.05
C ALA A 50 -6.23 -4.48 -19.98
N LYS A 51 -5.22 -3.66 -20.26
CA LYS A 51 -4.16 -3.35 -19.28
C LYS A 51 -4.71 -2.68 -18.03
N ARG A 52 -5.68 -1.79 -18.19
CA ARG A 52 -6.36 -1.13 -17.06
C ARG A 52 -7.11 -2.13 -16.18
N GLU A 53 -7.89 -3.01 -16.77
CA GLU A 53 -8.61 -4.05 -16.02
C GLU A 53 -7.65 -4.98 -15.27
N ALA A 54 -6.55 -5.40 -15.91
CA ALA A 54 -5.54 -6.23 -15.29
C ALA A 54 -4.88 -5.52 -14.08
N TYR A 55 -4.58 -4.23 -14.22
CA TYR A 55 -4.06 -3.42 -13.12
C TYR A 55 -5.05 -3.32 -11.95
N ASP A 56 -6.33 -3.05 -12.21
CA ASP A 56 -7.34 -2.92 -11.16
C ASP A 56 -7.50 -4.24 -10.38
N LYS A 57 -7.48 -5.39 -11.07
CA LYS A 57 -7.48 -6.72 -10.43
C LYS A 57 -6.23 -6.94 -9.56
N ALA A 58 -5.05 -6.63 -10.11
CA ALA A 58 -3.79 -6.79 -9.38
C ALA A 58 -3.74 -5.92 -8.12
N LYS A 59 -4.27 -4.69 -8.20
CA LYS A 59 -4.35 -3.78 -7.07
C LYS A 59 -5.24 -4.32 -5.96
N VAL A 60 -6.44 -4.82 -6.26
CA VAL A 60 -7.33 -5.42 -5.26
C VAL A 60 -6.66 -6.59 -4.53
N ILE A 61 -5.95 -7.45 -5.27
CA ILE A 61 -5.21 -8.57 -4.69
C ILE A 61 -4.08 -8.06 -3.79
N SER A 62 -3.31 -7.07 -4.26
CA SER A 62 -2.22 -6.46 -3.50
C SER A 62 -2.71 -5.83 -2.19
N ASP A 63 -3.79 -5.06 -2.25
CA ASP A 63 -4.38 -4.39 -1.09
C ASP A 63 -4.88 -5.46 -0.08
N GLY A 64 -5.54 -6.51 -0.56
CA GLY A 64 -5.99 -7.61 0.30
C GLY A 64 -4.85 -8.38 0.98
N LEU A 65 -3.75 -8.63 0.27
CA LEU A 65 -2.55 -9.26 0.84
C LEU A 65 -1.86 -8.34 1.86
N HIS A 66 -1.83 -7.04 1.59
CA HIS A 66 -1.26 -6.05 2.49
C HIS A 66 -2.04 -5.99 3.81
N ASP A 67 -3.37 -5.92 3.74
CA ASP A 67 -4.24 -5.90 4.92
C ASP A 67 -4.09 -7.18 5.76
N ALA A 68 -3.99 -8.34 5.10
CA ALA A 68 -3.76 -9.62 5.76
C ALA A 68 -2.41 -9.65 6.48
N TYR A 69 -1.36 -9.18 5.82
CA TYR A 69 -0.03 -9.04 6.42
C TYR A 69 -0.05 -8.09 7.62
N GLU A 70 -0.65 -6.90 7.48
CA GLU A 70 -0.66 -5.88 8.53
C GLU A 70 -1.39 -6.39 9.78
N LYS A 71 -2.51 -7.10 9.58
CA LYS A 71 -3.27 -7.72 10.68
C LYS A 71 -2.42 -8.71 11.47
N VAL A 72 -1.76 -9.65 10.78
CA VAL A 72 -0.91 -10.67 11.42
C VAL A 72 0.29 -10.02 12.10
N PHE A 73 0.90 -9.02 11.45
CA PHE A 73 2.01 -8.27 12.03
C PHE A 73 1.63 -7.59 13.36
N LYS A 74 0.51 -6.86 13.40
CA LYS A 74 0.00 -6.22 14.62
C LYS A 74 -0.31 -7.23 15.71
N GLU A 75 -0.92 -8.37 15.36
CA GLU A 75 -1.21 -9.45 16.30
C GLU A 75 0.07 -10.02 16.93
N TYR A 76 1.08 -10.31 16.11
CA TYR A 76 2.35 -10.85 16.58
C TYR A 76 3.15 -9.83 17.37
N GLN A 77 3.10 -8.55 16.99
CA GLN A 77 3.70 -7.46 17.76
C GLN A 77 3.07 -7.35 19.16
N ALA A 78 1.74 -7.48 19.26
CA ALA A 78 1.04 -7.45 20.54
C ALA A 78 1.39 -8.68 21.41
N LYS A 79 1.38 -9.88 20.80
CA LYS A 79 1.79 -11.13 21.48
C LYS A 79 3.23 -11.05 21.99
N PHE A 80 4.16 -10.58 21.15
CA PHE A 80 5.54 -10.39 21.53
C PHE A 80 5.67 -9.39 22.69
N SER A 81 4.98 -8.25 22.64
CA SER A 81 4.99 -7.27 23.74
C SER A 81 4.48 -7.85 25.06
N SER A 82 3.46 -8.71 25.00
CA SER A 82 2.96 -9.43 26.18
C SER A 82 4.01 -10.39 26.75
N VAL A 83 4.67 -11.19 25.89
CA VAL A 83 5.77 -12.07 26.29
C VAL A 83 6.89 -11.28 26.97
N CYS A 84 7.33 -10.18 26.37
CA CYS A 84 8.35 -9.29 26.94
C CYS A 84 7.96 -8.79 28.33
N THR A 85 6.68 -8.41 28.50
CA THR A 85 6.15 -7.94 29.79
C THR A 85 6.18 -9.05 30.84
N SER A 86 5.81 -10.27 30.48
CA SER A 86 5.85 -11.43 31.36
C SER A 86 7.28 -11.79 31.78
N LEU A 87 8.25 -11.76 30.85
CA LEU A 87 9.66 -12.00 31.14
C LEU A 87 10.23 -10.96 32.11
N TYR A 88 9.91 -9.68 31.88
CA TYR A 88 10.28 -8.61 32.83
C TYR A 88 9.60 -8.75 34.19
N GLY A 89 8.35 -9.22 34.23
CA GLY A 89 7.62 -9.49 35.47
C GLY A 89 8.22 -10.63 36.28
N PHE A 90 8.65 -11.70 35.60
CA PHE A 90 9.22 -12.89 36.23
C PHE A 90 10.68 -12.70 36.69
N HIS A 91 11.57 -12.26 35.79
CA HIS A 91 12.99 -12.10 36.13
C HIS A 91 13.32 -10.78 36.83
N GLY A 92 12.42 -9.80 36.74
CA GLY A 92 12.64 -8.44 37.21
C GLY A 92 13.25 -7.54 36.13
N LYS A 93 12.70 -6.32 35.98
CA LYS A 93 13.06 -5.36 34.92
C LYS A 93 14.53 -4.94 34.86
N GLN A 94 15.26 -5.05 35.96
CA GLN A 94 16.67 -4.65 36.06
C GLN A 94 17.63 -5.84 35.98
N ASN A 95 17.11 -7.07 35.91
CA ASN A 95 17.93 -8.26 35.94
C ASN A 95 18.64 -8.44 34.59
N PRO A 96 19.98 -8.57 34.55
CA PRO A 96 20.74 -8.75 33.32
C PRO A 96 20.27 -9.95 32.48
N ILE A 97 19.71 -10.99 33.11
CA ILE A 97 19.20 -12.20 32.44
C ILE A 97 18.16 -11.86 31.35
N VAL A 98 17.45 -10.74 31.46
CA VAL A 98 16.47 -10.35 30.41
C VAL A 98 17.13 -10.10 29.04
N ALA A 99 18.43 -9.80 29.01
CA ALA A 99 19.20 -9.60 27.78
C ALA A 99 19.29 -10.86 26.91
N ASP A 100 19.25 -12.05 27.52
CA ASP A 100 19.30 -13.33 26.80
C ASP A 100 18.03 -13.55 25.96
N TYR A 101 16.92 -12.88 26.32
CA TYR A 101 15.68 -12.85 25.55
C TYR A 101 15.62 -11.69 24.54
N GLY A 102 16.73 -10.97 24.32
CA GLY A 102 16.79 -9.80 23.43
C GLY A 102 16.18 -8.53 24.03
N LEU A 103 15.91 -8.50 25.34
CA LEU A 103 15.35 -7.34 26.05
C LEU A 103 16.46 -6.46 26.63
N LYS A 104 16.16 -5.18 26.87
CA LYS A 104 17.12 -4.26 27.50
C LYS A 104 16.80 -4.09 29.00
N PRO A 105 17.69 -4.49 29.93
CA PRO A 105 17.48 -4.23 31.34
C PRO A 105 17.27 -2.73 31.60
N TYR A 106 16.31 -2.40 32.44
CA TYR A 106 16.07 -1.02 32.86
C TYR A 106 17.25 -0.53 33.68
N LYS A 107 17.75 0.67 33.38
CA LYS A 107 18.76 1.32 34.21
C LYS A 107 18.18 1.55 35.60
N LYS A 108 18.95 1.29 36.65
CA LYS A 108 18.61 1.75 38.01
C LYS A 108 18.49 3.27 37.98
N THR A 109 17.28 3.81 38.05
CA THR A 109 17.05 5.23 38.31
C THR A 109 17.35 5.48 39.79
N GLY A 110 18.62 5.74 40.10
CA GLY A 110 19.07 6.14 41.42
C GLY A 110 19.02 7.66 41.57
N LYS A 111 17.87 8.18 42.03
CA LYS A 111 17.80 9.29 42.99
C LYS A 111 16.50 9.12 43.78
N THR A 112 16.52 8.24 44.78
CA THR A 112 15.68 8.44 45.96
C THR A 112 16.14 9.75 46.59
N GLY A 113 15.44 10.85 46.28
CA GLY A 113 15.58 12.09 47.03
C GLY A 113 15.31 11.82 48.51
N PRO A 114 15.92 12.59 49.44
CA PRO A 114 15.80 12.34 50.87
C PRO A 114 14.33 12.24 51.27
N ARG A 115 13.97 11.14 51.94
CA ARG A 115 12.62 10.91 52.46
C ARG A 115 12.37 11.96 53.55
N VAL A 116 11.62 13.00 53.24
CA VAL A 116 11.26 14.03 54.22
C VAL A 116 10.43 13.35 55.31
N LYS A 117 11.02 13.22 56.51
CA LYS A 117 10.25 12.84 57.70
C LYS A 117 9.28 13.99 57.98
N LYS A 118 7.97 13.71 57.97
CA LYS A 118 6.98 14.65 58.51
C LYS A 118 7.33 14.87 59.98
N ALA A 119 7.60 16.12 60.35
CA ALA A 119 7.67 16.53 61.75
C ALA A 119 6.27 16.44 62.36
N ASN A 120 6.19 15.88 63.56
CA ASN A 120 4.97 15.77 64.38
C ASN A 120 4.48 17.15 64.81
#